data_AF-A0A2G1W837-F1
#
_entry.id   AF-A0A2G1W837-F1
#
_cell.length_a   1.000
_cell.length_b   1.000
_cell.length_c   1.000
_cell.angle_alpha   90.00
_cell.angle_beta   90.00
_cell.angle_gamma   90.00
#
_symmetry.space_group_name_H-M   'P 1'
#
loop_
_entity.id
_entity.type
_entity.pdbx_description
1 polymer ?
#
loop_
_entity_poly.entity_id
_entity_poly.type
_entity_poly.pdbx_seq_one_letter_code
_entity_poly.pdbx_strand_id
1 'polypeptide(L)'
;MSNAIPRPRAYFFRDGVELTAHPANGRPVDCMGTPCGMTGKAVCFDSITVINGLCKSYTERDFKGPVSVKIWSPESKAIWFGIADAATVARLNAEAKA
;
A
#
# COMPACT_ATOMS: atom_id res chain seq x y z
N MET A 1 -12.33 27.06 -13.84
CA MET A 1 -11.81 25.69 -14.06
C MET A 1 -11.05 25.30 -12.80
N SER A 2 -11.43 24.23 -12.10
CA SER A 2 -10.76 23.85 -10.85
C SER A 2 -9.37 23.28 -11.15
N ASN A 3 -8.31 24.02 -10.80
CA ASN A 3 -6.91 23.55 -10.79
C ASN A 3 -6.65 22.56 -9.64
N ALA A 4 -7.53 21.57 -9.44
CA ALA A 4 -7.32 20.57 -8.41
C ALA A 4 -6.32 19.52 -8.93
N ILE A 5 -5.09 19.56 -8.39
CA ILE A 5 -4.10 18.50 -8.62
C ILE A 5 -4.77 17.17 -8.23
N PRO A 6 -4.81 16.17 -9.14
CA PRO A 6 -5.43 14.89 -8.84
C PRO A 6 -4.71 14.23 -7.65
N ARG A 7 -5.45 13.90 -6.60
CA ARG A 7 -4.88 13.24 -5.42
C ARG A 7 -4.25 11.90 -5.81
N PRO A 8 -3.07 11.55 -5.26
CA PRO A 8 -2.46 10.24 -5.50
C PRO A 8 -3.42 9.12 -5.13
N ARG A 9 -3.45 8.05 -5.92
CA ARG A 9 -4.33 6.89 -5.73
C ARG A 9 -3.52 5.64 -5.41
N ALA A 10 -4.03 4.83 -4.48
CA ALA A 10 -3.45 3.54 -4.13
C ALA A 10 -4.08 2.41 -4.93
N TYR A 11 -3.22 1.53 -5.46
CA TYR A 11 -3.60 0.28 -6.10
C TYR A 11 -2.86 -0.85 -5.39
N PHE A 12 -3.58 -1.92 -5.08
CA PHE A 12 -3.09 -3.00 -4.22
C PHE A 12 -2.87 -4.27 -5.03
N PHE A 13 -1.76 -4.95 -4.78
CA PHE A 13 -1.36 -6.14 -5.52
C PHE A 13 -0.95 -7.26 -4.57
N ARG A 14 -1.25 -8.49 -4.99
CA ARG A 14 -0.75 -9.72 -4.37
C ARG A 14 -0.24 -10.62 -5.49
N ASP A 15 0.98 -11.12 -5.33
CA ASP A 15 1.62 -12.02 -6.31
C ASP A 15 1.58 -11.48 -7.75
N GLY A 16 1.74 -10.15 -7.90
CA GLY A 16 1.69 -9.46 -9.18
C GLY A 16 0.28 -9.17 -9.73
N VAL A 17 -0.78 -9.64 -9.06
CA VAL A 17 -2.18 -9.46 -9.48
C VAL A 17 -2.83 -8.31 -8.70
N GLU A 18 -3.49 -7.39 -9.41
CA GLU A 18 -4.21 -6.27 -8.79
C GLU A 18 -5.49 -6.74 -8.08
N LEU A 19 -5.70 -6.28 -6.85
CA LEU A 19 -6.87 -6.57 -6.03
C LEU A 19 -8.04 -5.63 -6.38
N THR A 20 -8.52 -5.70 -7.62
CA THR A 20 -9.54 -4.77 -8.17
C THR A 20 -10.86 -4.75 -7.41
N ALA A 21 -11.22 -5.86 -6.76
CA ALA A 21 -12.45 -5.98 -5.96
C ALA A 21 -12.34 -5.39 -4.54
N HIS A 22 -11.14 -5.04 -4.07
CA HIS A 22 -10.95 -4.53 -2.72
C HIS A 22 -11.47 -3.07 -2.60
N PRO A 23 -12.24 -2.70 -1.56
CA PRO A 23 -12.86 -1.37 -1.45
C PRO A 23 -11.85 -0.21 -1.40
N ALA A 24 -10.62 -0.47 -0.96
CA ALA A 24 -9.53 0.51 -0.96
C ALA A 24 -8.91 0.74 -2.35
N ASN A 25 -9.09 -0.17 -3.31
CA ASN A 25 -8.38 -0.11 -4.59
C ASN A 25 -8.83 1.08 -5.45
N GLY A 26 -7.85 1.79 -6.03
CA GLY A 26 -8.06 3.00 -6.84
C GLY A 26 -8.50 4.23 -6.04
N ARG A 27 -8.49 4.17 -4.70
CA ARG A 27 -8.93 5.28 -3.83
C ARG A 27 -7.80 6.29 -3.60
N PRO A 28 -8.14 7.58 -3.40
CA PRO A 28 -7.16 8.59 -3.01
C PRO A 28 -6.48 8.22 -1.68
N VAL A 29 -5.19 8.44 -1.59
CA VAL A 29 -4.41 8.26 -0.36
C VAL A 29 -4.49 9.51 0.49
N ASP A 30 -4.61 9.31 1.80
CA ASP A 30 -4.53 10.37 2.81
C ASP A 30 -3.16 10.36 3.48
N CYS A 31 -2.80 9.24 4.12
CA CYS A 31 -1.49 9.06 4.75
C CYS A 31 -1.05 7.58 4.80
N MET A 32 0.24 7.37 5.08
CA MET A 32 0.82 6.06 5.38
C MET A 32 1.04 5.95 6.89
N GLY A 33 0.96 4.73 7.41
CA GLY A 33 1.24 4.43 8.82
C GLY A 33 2.73 4.45 9.16
N THR A 34 3.14 3.68 10.16
CA THR A 34 4.52 3.62 10.62
C THR A 34 5.34 2.68 9.72
N PRO A 35 6.54 3.09 9.25
CA PRO A 35 7.47 2.17 8.60
C PRO A 35 7.84 1.02 9.55
N CYS A 36 7.60 -0.22 9.12
CA CYS A 36 7.80 -1.41 9.94
C CYS A 36 8.98 -2.29 9.48
N GLY A 37 9.60 -1.96 8.35
CA GLY A 37 10.81 -2.62 7.85
C GLY A 37 10.95 -2.53 6.33
N MET A 38 11.81 -3.36 5.76
CA MET A 38 12.00 -3.48 4.32
C MET A 38 11.91 -4.94 3.89
N THR A 39 11.28 -5.20 2.75
CA THR A 39 11.36 -6.49 2.03
C THR A 39 12.06 -6.26 0.70
N GLY A 40 13.25 -6.84 0.53
CA GLY A 40 14.12 -6.52 -0.60
C GLY A 40 14.49 -5.02 -0.62
N LYS A 41 14.04 -4.29 -1.65
CA LYS A 41 14.27 -2.84 -1.81
C LYS A 41 13.05 -1.98 -1.45
N ALA A 42 11.92 -2.59 -1.10
CA ALA A 42 10.68 -1.87 -0.81
C ALA A 42 10.52 -1.66 0.70
N VAL A 43 10.16 -0.44 1.11
CA VAL A 43 9.76 -0.14 2.48
C VAL A 43 8.37 -0.73 2.71
N CYS A 44 8.14 -1.28 3.90
CA CYS A 44 6.82 -1.70 4.37
C CYS A 44 6.32 -0.74 5.44
N PHE A 45 5.03 -0.42 5.37
CA PHE A 45 4.29 0.30 6.39
C PHE A 45 3.27 -0.63 7.03
N ASP A 46 2.94 -0.42 8.30
CA ASP A 46 1.93 -1.22 9.01
C ASP A 46 0.50 -1.01 8.46
N SER A 47 0.26 0.15 7.86
CA SER A 47 -1.07 0.58 7.43
C SER A 47 -1.02 1.68 6.36
N ILE A 48 -2.16 1.86 5.70
CA ILE A 48 -2.41 2.96 4.77
C ILE A 48 -3.82 3.50 4.98
N THR A 49 -3.96 4.82 5.00
CA THR A 49 -5.26 5.49 5.07
C THR A 49 -5.65 5.98 3.69
N VAL A 50 -6.83 5.57 3.23
CA VAL A 50 -7.41 6.01 1.96
C VAL A 50 -8.77 6.66 2.19
N ILE A 51 -9.18 7.47 1.21
CA ILE A 51 -10.44 8.21 1.23
C ILE A 51 -11.49 7.41 0.47
N ASN A 52 -12.40 6.78 1.20
CA ASN A 52 -13.53 6.02 0.65
C ASN A 52 -14.86 6.55 1.22
N GLY A 53 -15.15 7.83 0.99
CA GLY A 53 -16.25 8.56 1.64
C GLY A 53 -15.90 9.02 3.06
N LEU A 54 -15.09 8.23 3.79
CA LEU A 54 -14.41 8.57 5.04
C LEU A 54 -12.90 8.26 4.92
N CYS A 55 -12.08 8.86 5.78
CA CYS A 55 -10.69 8.42 5.97
C CYS A 55 -10.70 7.08 6.72
N LYS A 56 -10.29 6.00 6.04
CA LYS A 56 -10.22 4.66 6.64
C LYS A 56 -8.82 4.09 6.47
N SER A 57 -8.24 3.63 7.57
CA SER A 57 -6.98 2.91 7.61
C SER A 57 -7.18 1.42 7.32
N TYR A 58 -6.27 0.86 6.52
CA TYR A 58 -6.21 -0.56 6.16
C TYR A 58 -4.84 -1.11 6.52
N THR A 59 -4.84 -2.30 7.10
CA THR A 59 -3.67 -3.08 7.53
C THR A 59 -3.57 -4.36 6.71
N GLU A 60 -2.49 -5.13 6.84
CA GLU A 60 -2.40 -6.44 6.16
C GLU A 60 -3.57 -7.38 6.46
N ARG A 61 -4.21 -7.25 7.63
CA ARG A 61 -5.36 -8.08 8.02
C ARG A 61 -6.57 -7.83 7.13
N ASP A 62 -6.80 -6.57 6.76
CA ASP A 62 -7.89 -6.19 5.86
C ASP A 62 -7.71 -6.80 4.46
N PHE A 63 -6.46 -7.02 4.06
CA PHE A 63 -6.12 -7.68 2.80
C PHE A 63 -6.02 -9.21 2.92
N LYS A 64 -6.09 -9.79 4.13
CA LYS A 64 -5.82 -11.21 4.42
C LYS A 64 -4.38 -11.62 4.11
N GLY A 65 -3.42 -10.76 4.44
CA GLY A 65 -1.99 -10.97 4.24
C GLY A 65 -1.29 -9.77 3.61
N PRO A 66 0.04 -9.80 3.49
CA PRO A 66 0.81 -8.69 2.95
C PRO A 66 0.41 -8.38 1.51
N VAL A 67 0.53 -7.12 1.13
CA VAL A 67 0.26 -6.63 -0.23
C VAL A 67 1.31 -5.61 -0.64
N SER A 68 1.62 -5.56 -1.93
CA SER A 68 2.35 -4.43 -2.50
C SER A 68 1.36 -3.35 -2.93
N VAL A 69 1.79 -2.09 -2.80
CA VAL A 69 0.98 -0.91 -3.07
C VAL A 69 1.71 -0.05 -4.08
N LYS A 70 0.98 0.30 -5.15
CA LYS A 70 1.39 1.29 -6.14
C LYS A 70 0.65 2.59 -5.87
N ILE A 71 1.39 3.65 -5.57
CA ILE A 71 0.86 5.02 -5.54
C ILE A 71 1.05 5.65 -6.90
N TRP A 72 -0.05 6.04 -7.53
CA TRP A 72 -0.05 6.71 -8.82
C TRP A 72 -0.59 8.13 -8.68
N SER A 73 0.14 9.08 -9.26
CA SER A 73 -0.32 10.44 -9.52
C SER A 73 0.02 10.79 -10.97
N PRO A 74 -0.78 11.64 -11.64
CA PRO A 74 -0.54 11.98 -13.04
C PRO A 74 0.75 12.77 -13.28
N GLU A 75 1.26 13.46 -12.25
CA GLU A 75 2.45 14.34 -12.36
C GLU A 75 3.73 13.71 -11.80
N SER A 76 3.67 12.48 -11.25
CA SER A 76 4.85 11.85 -10.64
C SER A 76 5.01 10.40 -11.06
N LYS A 77 6.26 9.91 -11.02
CA LYS A 77 6.53 8.49 -11.16
C LYS A 77 5.81 7.71 -10.07
N ALA A 78 5.28 6.54 -10.44
CA ALA A 78 4.63 5.68 -9.48
C ALA A 78 5.62 5.22 -8.39
N ILE A 79 5.16 5.25 -7.14
CA ILE A 79 5.94 4.81 -5.97
C ILE A 79 5.39 3.46 -5.51
N TRP A 80 6.29 2.57 -5.09
CA TRP A 80 5.94 1.25 -4.61
C TRP A 80 6.40 1.04 -3.16
N PHE A 81 5.55 0.43 -2.35
CA PHE A 81 5.84 -0.01 -0.99
C PHE A 81 4.99 -1.23 -0.62
N GLY A 82 5.21 -1.82 0.55
CA GLY A 82 4.41 -2.91 1.09
C GLY A 82 3.50 -2.46 2.24
N ILE A 83 2.38 -3.16 2.42
CA ILE A 83 1.60 -3.14 3.66
C ILE A 83 1.72 -4.51 4.31
N ALA A 84 2.36 -4.53 5.48
CA ALA A 84 2.67 -5.73 6.24
C ALA A 84 2.93 -5.34 7.71
N ASP A 85 2.68 -6.25 8.64
CA ASP A 85 3.17 -6.07 10.02
C ASP A 85 4.66 -6.43 10.14
N ALA A 86 5.30 -6.00 11.23
CA ALA A 86 6.73 -6.21 11.44
C ALA A 86 7.12 -7.70 11.49
N ALA A 87 6.24 -8.56 12.01
CA ALA A 87 6.49 -10.00 12.10
C ALA A 87 6.46 -10.66 10.71
N THR A 88 5.50 -10.25 9.87
CA THR A 88 5.39 -10.66 8.47
C THR A 88 6.62 -10.20 7.68
N VAL A 89 7.09 -8.96 7.86
CA VAL A 89 8.32 -8.47 7.22
C VAL A 89 9.53 -9.32 7.64
N ALA A 90 9.68 -9.60 8.93
CA ALA A 90 10.77 -10.43 9.44
C ALA A 90 10.74 -11.85 8.85
N ARG A 91 9.55 -12.47 8.77
CA ARG A 91 9.35 -13.79 8.18
C ARG A 91 9.73 -13.80 6.69
N LEU A 92 9.22 -12.85 5.90
CA LEU A 92 9.53 -12.76 4.47
C LEU A 92 11.04 -12.59 4.21
N ASN A 93 11.72 -11.82 5.05
CA ASN A 93 13.17 -11.66 4.95
C ASN A 93 13.96 -12.90 5.36
N ALA A 94 13.43 -13.73 6.25
CA ALA A 94 14.04 -15.02 6.60
C ALA A 94 13.87 -16.03 5.45
N GLU A 95 12.68 -16.10 4.86
CA GLU A 95 12.38 -16.95 3.71
C GLU A 95 13.24 -16.61 2.48
N ALA A 96 13.49 -15.32 2.22
CA ALA A 96 14.33 -14.90 1.09
C ALA A 96 15.83 -15.22 1.24
N LYS A 97 16.27 -15.64 2.43
CA LYS A 97 17.66 -16.06 2.70
C LYS A 97 17.85 -17.57 2.70
N ALA A 98 16.76 -18.33 2.69
CA ALA A 98 16.76 -19.79 2.63
C ALA A 98 16.90 -20.26 1.18
#